data_AF-A0A521LNR7-F1
#
_entry.id   AF-A0A521LNR7-F1
#
_cell.length_a   1.000
_cell.length_b   1.000
_cell.length_c   1.000
_cell.angle_alpha   90.00
_cell.angle_beta   90.00
_cell.angle_gamma   90.00
#
_symmetry.space_group_name_H-M   'P 1'
#
loop_
_entity.id
_entity.type
_entity.pdbx_description
1 polymer ?
#
loop_
_entity_poly.entity_id
_entity_poly.type
_entity_poly.pdbx_seq_one_letter_code
_entity_poly.pdbx_strand_id
1 'polypeptide(L)' 'MSAQPANQPAEDTTIDAGVTGMVADLLEEHGSETAALRALAHDFIILLADADRSVSRGFLRGLFSQGARPVAEKDP' A
#
# COMPACT_ATOMS: atom_id res chain seq x y z
N MET A 1 -22.36 -43.50 -16.36
CA MET A 1 -21.78 -43.15 -15.05
C MET A 1 -21.06 -41.83 -15.22
N SER A 2 -21.59 -40.75 -14.63
CA SER A 2 -20.92 -39.43 -14.65
C SER A 2 -20.13 -39.27 -13.35
N ALA A 3 -18.82 -39.05 -13.48
CA ALA A 3 -17.96 -38.73 -12.35
C ALA A 3 -18.27 -37.30 -11.87
N GLN A 4 -18.58 -37.16 -10.59
CA GLN A 4 -18.74 -35.87 -9.93
C GLN A 4 -17.35 -35.20 -9.82
N PRO A 5 -17.18 -33.90 -10.12
CA PRO A 5 -15.89 -33.25 -9.98
C PRO A 5 -15.51 -33.23 -8.50
N ALA A 6 -14.30 -33.69 -8.23
CA ALA A 6 -13.73 -33.74 -6.89
C ALA A 6 -13.63 -32.33 -6.30
N ASN A 7 -14.30 -32.15 -5.15
CA ASN A 7 -13.94 -31.30 -4.03
C ASN A 7 -12.75 -30.35 -4.29
N GLN A 8 -13.00 -29.22 -4.96
CA GLN A 8 -12.02 -28.13 -4.98
C GLN A 8 -12.01 -27.52 -3.58
N PRO A 9 -10.87 -27.48 -2.88
CA PRO A 9 -10.80 -26.78 -1.61
C PRO A 9 -11.14 -25.31 -1.88
N ALA A 10 -12.13 -24.80 -1.16
CA ALA A 10 -12.48 -23.38 -1.22
C ALA A 10 -11.25 -22.57 -0.78
N GLU A 11 -10.85 -21.58 -1.57
CA GLU A 11 -9.80 -20.65 -1.18
C GLU A 11 -10.21 -19.95 0.12
N ASP A 12 -9.32 -19.96 1.10
CA ASP A 12 -9.53 -19.26 2.36
C ASP A 12 -9.30 -17.77 2.14
N THR A 13 -10.39 -17.00 2.06
CA THR A 13 -10.36 -15.55 1.85
C THR A 13 -10.38 -14.75 3.15
N THR A 14 -10.10 -15.40 4.29
CA THR A 14 -10.03 -14.68 5.56
C THR A 14 -8.83 -13.73 5.58
N ILE A 15 -8.92 -12.68 6.40
CA ILE A 15 -7.79 -11.75 6.60
C ILE A 15 -6.56 -12.51 7.11
N ASP A 16 -6.77 -13.47 8.01
CA ASP A 16 -5.68 -14.27 8.59
C ASP A 16 -4.96 -15.11 7.54
N ALA A 17 -5.71 -15.76 6.63
CA ALA A 17 -5.13 -16.48 5.50
C ALA A 17 -4.36 -15.54 4.56
N GLY A 18 -4.90 -14.33 4.29
CA GLY A 18 -4.21 -13.32 3.49
C GLY A 18 -2.92 -12.81 4.13
N VAL A 19 -2.93 -12.56 5.45
CA VAL A 19 -1.73 -12.17 6.21
C VAL A 19 -0.70 -13.30 6.19
N THR A 20 -1.14 -14.54 6.39
CA THR A 20 -0.26 -15.72 6.35
C THR A 20 0.40 -15.88 4.97
N GLY A 21 -0.36 -15.68 3.90
CA GLY A 21 0.17 -15.68 2.52
C GLY A 21 1.22 -14.60 2.31
N MET A 22 0.93 -13.36 2.70
CA MET A 22 1.90 -12.25 2.60
C MET A 22 3.18 -12.52 3.39
N VAL A 23 3.10 -13.12 4.57
CA VAL A 23 4.29 -13.50 5.35
C VAL A 23 5.10 -14.57 4.61
N ALA A 24 4.44 -15.57 4.02
CA ALA A 24 5.12 -16.60 3.24
C ALA A 24 5.85 -16.00 2.03
N ASP A 25 5.20 -15.11 1.28
CA ASP A 25 5.79 -14.44 0.12
C ASP A 25 7.03 -13.63 0.50
N LEU A 26 6.96 -12.86 1.59
CA LEU A 26 8.10 -12.08 2.09
C LEU A 26 9.27 -12.97 2.54
N LEU A 27 8.98 -14.13 3.12
CA LEU A 27 10.02 -15.08 3.51
C LEU A 27 10.67 -15.75 2.29
N GLU A 28 9.89 -16.06 1.27
CA GLU A 28 10.39 -16.59 0.00
C GLU A 28 11.28 -15.56 -0.72
N GLU A 29 10.87 -14.29 -0.77
CA GLU A 29 11.60 -13.23 -1.44
C GLU A 29 12.94 -12.90 -0.74
N HIS A 30 12.94 -12.84 0.58
CA HIS A 30 14.08 -12.31 1.34
C HIS A 30 14.96 -13.38 2.00
N GLY A 31 14.54 -14.65 1.99
CA GLY A 31 15.33 -15.81 2.41
C GLY A 31 15.67 -15.89 3.91
N SER A 32 15.27 -14.90 4.71
CA SER A 32 15.38 -14.93 6.16
C SER A 32 14.31 -14.04 6.81
N GLU A 33 13.84 -14.45 7.99
CA GLU A 33 12.85 -13.69 8.77
C GLU A 33 13.32 -12.27 9.07
N THR A 34 14.59 -12.08 9.41
CA THR A 34 15.13 -10.76 9.72
C THR A 34 15.18 -9.85 8.48
N ALA A 35 15.48 -10.39 7.31
CA ALA A 35 15.47 -9.62 6.06
C ALA A 35 14.04 -9.25 5.65
N ALA A 36 13.09 -10.18 5.76
CA ALA A 36 11.68 -9.95 5.50
C ALA A 36 11.09 -8.87 6.43
N LEU A 37 11.36 -8.97 7.75
CA LEU A 37 10.92 -7.95 8.72
C LEU A 37 11.57 -6.58 8.46
N ARG A 38 12.83 -6.55 8.02
CA ARG A 38 13.50 -5.30 7.66
C ARG A 38 12.85 -4.65 6.44
N ALA A 39 12.52 -5.43 5.41
CA ALA A 39 11.82 -4.94 4.22
C ALA A 39 10.43 -4.40 4.59
N LEU A 40 9.64 -5.18 5.35
CA LEU A 40 8.32 -4.76 5.82
C LEU A 40 8.39 -3.46 6.64
N ALA A 41 9.35 -3.33 7.56
CA ALA A 41 9.52 -2.13 8.37
C ALA A 41 9.90 -0.91 7.52
N HIS A 42 10.75 -1.09 6.52
CA HIS A 42 11.13 -0.04 5.59
C HIS A 42 9.92 0.47 4.80
N ASP A 43 9.12 -0.43 4.23
CA ASP A 43 7.95 -0.07 3.43
C ASP A 43 6.87 0.60 4.29
N PHE A 44 6.70 0.15 5.54
CA PHE A 44 5.80 0.79 6.48
C PHE A 44 6.20 2.23 6.79
N ILE A 45 7.51 2.52 6.95
CA ILE A 45 8.01 3.89 7.16
C ILE A 45 7.72 4.77 5.94
N ILE A 46 7.92 4.25 4.72
CA ILE A 46 7.60 4.99 3.49
C ILE A 46 6.11 5.30 3.42
N LEU A 47 5.26 4.30 3.67
CA LEU A 47 3.81 4.46 3.67
C LEU A 47 3.36 5.52 4.67
N LEU A 48 3.94 5.55 5.87
CA LEU A 48 3.65 6.58 6.87
C LEU A 48 4.09 7.97 6.42
N ALA A 49 5.26 8.10 5.79
CA ALA A 49 5.74 9.37 5.28
C ALA A 49 4.84 9.92 4.16
N ASP A 50 4.38 9.04 3.27
CA ASP A 50 3.43 9.42 2.22
C ASP A 50 2.04 9.74 2.78
N ALA A 51 1.58 9.00 3.79
CA ALA A 51 0.34 9.30 4.48
C ALA A 51 0.39 10.70 5.11
N ASP A 52 1.45 11.04 5.82
CA ASP A 52 1.64 12.37 6.43
C ASP A 52 1.67 13.49 5.38
N ARG A 53 2.35 13.26 4.26
CA ARG A 53 2.33 14.20 3.12
C ARG A 53 0.92 14.34 2.53
N SER A 54 0.17 13.25 2.39
CA SER A 54 -1.16 13.25 1.76
C SER A 54 -2.22 13.98 2.59
N VAL A 55 -2.09 13.99 3.93
CA VAL A 55 -3.02 14.67 4.86
C VAL A 55 -2.57 16.08 5.25
N SER A 56 -1.36 16.48 4.87
CA SER A 56 -0.85 17.83 5.10
C SER A 56 -1.77 18.87 4.44
N ARG A 57 -2.32 19.78 5.26
CA ARG A 57 -3.08 20.96 4.78
C ARG A 57 -2.31 21.78 3.74
N GLY A 58 -0.98 21.78 3.80
CA GLY A 58 -0.10 22.43 2.83
C GLY A 58 -0.01 21.70 1.49
N PHE A 59 -0.06 20.37 1.47
CA PHE A 59 -0.11 19.55 0.25
C PHE A 59 -1.46 19.67 -0.44
N LEU A 60 -2.56 19.52 0.30
CA LEU A 60 -3.92 19.71 -0.22
C LEU A 60 -4.11 21.13 -0.75
N ARG A 61 -3.76 22.17 0.04
CA ARG A 61 -3.83 23.55 -0.47
C ARG A 61 -2.85 23.80 -1.60
N GLY A 62 -1.67 23.17 -1.62
CA GLY A 62 -0.66 23.34 -2.65
C GLY A 62 -1.08 22.81 -4.02
N LEU A 63 -1.64 21.60 -4.08
CA LEU A 63 -2.12 20.99 -5.34
C LEU A 63 -3.38 21.66 -5.86
N PHE A 64 -4.34 21.98 -4.98
CA PHE A 64 -5.56 22.70 -5.39
C PHE A 64 -5.32 24.19 -5.67
N SER A 65 -4.18 24.77 -5.27
CA SER A 65 -3.85 26.17 -5.54
C SER A 65 -2.90 26.39 -6.73
N GLN A 66 -2.29 25.36 -7.32
CA GLN A 66 -1.38 25.58 -8.47
C GLN A 66 -2.06 26.29 -9.66
N GLY A 67 -3.39 26.19 -9.80
CA GLY A 67 -4.18 26.95 -10.78
C GLY A 67 -5.05 28.07 -10.21
N ALA A 68 -5.08 28.26 -8.89
CA ALA A 68 -5.95 29.23 -8.20
C ALA A 68 -5.18 30.41 -7.59
N ARG A 69 -3.85 30.48 -7.78
CA ARG A 69 -3.07 31.66 -7.38
C ARG A 69 -3.52 32.84 -8.24
N PRO A 70 -3.91 33.99 -7.63
CA PRO A 70 -4.21 35.19 -8.39
C PRO A 70 -3.01 35.54 -9.26
N VAL A 71 -3.24 35.79 -10.56
CA VAL A 71 -2.23 36.42 -11.41
C VAL A 71 -1.96 37.78 -10.78
N ALA A 72 -0.70 38.03 -10.39
CA ALA A 72 -0.32 39.34 -9.90
C ALA A 72 -0.65 40.35 -11.00
N GLU A 73 -1.68 41.17 -10.79
CA GLU A 73 -1.96 42.31 -11.66
C GLU A 73 -0.70 43.17 -11.64
N LYS A 74 -0.11 43.31 -12.81
CA LYS A 74 1.01 44.21 -13.02
C LYS A 74 0.40 45.60 -13.01
N ASP A 75 0.45 46.27 -11.87
CA ASP A 75 0.01 47.67 -11.76
C ASP A 75 0.76 48.52 -12.81
N PRO A 76 0.04 49.43 -13.51
CA PRO A 76 0.57 50.24 -14.62
C PRO A 76 1.58 51.31 -14.20
#